data_AF-A0A5M6DFG1-F1
#
_entry.id   AF-A0A5M6DFG1-F1
#
_cell.length_a   1.000
_cell.length_b   1.000
_cell.length_c   1.000
_cell.angle_alpha   90.00
_cell.angle_beta   90.00
_cell.angle_gamma   90.00
#
_symmetry.space_group_name_H-M   'P 1'
#
loop_
_entity.id
_entity.type
_entity.pdbx_description
1 polymer ?
#
loop_
_entity_poly.entity_id
_entity_poly.type
_entity_poly.pdbx_seq_one_letter_code
_entity_poly.pdbx_strand_id
1 'polypeptide(L)'
;MLLNNLNSNTGEQNSPNYWGKIIRFYFLAALLLLAQVTVGQQKQLPLAKPLEQGHSHNDYWRPRPLLDALALGFKSVEADVFLVDNTLLVGHSKNELQPDKTLETMYLKPIQELVQANKKIYRQPGVLYLYIDFKSEGKATYDQLSPVLTKYRHLLVSPQQQHKGTVKVILTGNYPAEQVLADKQRLVFLDGKVEQLPQKLKSKEYPVVSGNWAKFFKWQGEGAMPPAEARQLTEWARIAQQNGQQIRFWNMPEKSQEQINVIWQELLKYPAVLIGTDHLDWLSKALAEQKKP
;
A
#
# COMPACT_ATOMS: atom_id res chain seq x y z
N MET A 1 -1.62 95.37 -3.39
CA MET A 1 -2.59 95.41 -2.27
C MET A 1 -3.46 94.17 -2.42
N LEU A 2 -3.17 93.08 -1.71
CA LEU A 2 -3.70 92.70 -0.37
C LEU A 2 -5.22 92.44 -0.44
N LEU A 3 -5.87 91.39 0.08
CA LEU A 3 -5.55 90.17 0.86
C LEU A 3 -6.87 89.35 0.93
N ASN A 4 -6.76 88.02 1.06
CA ASN A 4 -7.58 87.06 1.83
C ASN A 4 -9.14 87.13 1.87
N ASN A 5 -9.83 86.00 1.65
CA ASN A 5 -10.04 85.00 2.72
C ASN A 5 -10.67 83.68 2.24
N LEU A 6 -10.19 82.58 2.83
CA LEU A 6 -10.62 81.18 2.71
C LEU A 6 -11.69 80.83 3.77
N ASN A 7 -12.55 79.85 3.47
CA ASN A 7 -13.00 78.77 4.39
C ASN A 7 -13.98 77.85 3.61
N SER A 8 -13.55 76.69 3.08
CA SER A 8 -13.36 75.38 3.74
C SER A 8 -14.60 74.87 4.50
N ASN A 9 -15.38 74.07 3.78
CA ASN A 9 -16.47 73.27 4.31
C ASN A 9 -15.90 71.89 4.69
N THR A 10 -15.46 71.72 5.94
CA THR A 10 -14.97 70.45 6.50
C THR A 10 -15.55 70.27 7.88
N GLY A 11 -16.70 69.61 7.97
CA GLY A 11 -17.45 69.48 9.22
C GLY A 11 -18.08 68.11 9.39
N GLU A 12 -17.34 67.02 9.18
CA GLU A 12 -17.84 65.68 9.51
C GLU A 12 -16.74 64.65 9.85
N GLN A 13 -15.59 65.09 10.41
CA GLN A 13 -14.50 64.18 10.82
C GLN A 13 -14.23 64.11 12.33
N ASN A 14 -15.00 64.81 13.17
CA ASN A 14 -14.76 64.85 14.63
C ASN A 14 -15.96 64.31 15.43
N SER A 15 -16.35 63.05 15.19
CA SER A 15 -17.05 62.28 16.22
C SER A 15 -16.14 61.13 16.71
N PRO A 16 -16.02 60.90 18.03
CA PRO A 16 -15.17 59.84 18.59
C PRO A 16 -15.54 58.43 18.12
N ASN A 17 -16.70 58.28 17.47
CA ASN A 17 -17.20 57.02 16.92
C ASN A 17 -16.87 56.79 15.44
N TYR A 18 -16.36 57.79 14.70
CA TYR A 18 -16.07 57.64 13.27
C TYR A 18 -14.78 56.85 13.04
N TRP A 19 -13.70 57.22 13.74
CA TRP A 19 -12.43 56.49 13.73
C TRP A 19 -12.56 55.09 14.33
N GLY A 20 -13.38 54.92 15.37
CA GLY A 20 -13.66 53.60 15.98
C GLY A 20 -14.37 52.63 15.04
N LYS A 21 -15.26 53.12 14.15
CA LYS A 21 -15.93 52.29 13.13
C LYS A 21 -15.00 51.95 11.95
N ILE A 22 -14.18 52.89 11.51
CA ILE A 22 -13.19 52.66 10.45
C ILE A 22 -12.11 51.67 10.90
N ILE A 23 -11.58 51.83 12.12
CA ILE A 23 -10.60 50.90 12.69
C ILE A 23 -11.21 49.50 12.88
N ARG A 24 -12.48 49.38 13.33
CA ARG A 24 -13.17 48.07 13.41
C ARG A 24 -13.41 47.44 12.04
N PHE A 25 -13.68 48.22 10.99
CA PHE A 25 -13.88 47.72 9.64
C PHE A 25 -12.57 47.22 9.01
N TYR A 26 -11.46 47.94 9.21
CA TYR A 26 -10.13 47.47 8.78
C TYR A 26 -9.57 46.34 9.65
N PHE A 27 -9.89 46.28 10.95
CA PHE A 27 -9.56 45.12 11.80
C PHE A 27 -10.35 43.86 11.42
N LEU A 28 -11.64 43.96 11.07
CA LEU A 28 -12.41 42.82 10.57
C LEU A 28 -11.97 42.38 9.16
N ALA A 29 -11.62 43.33 8.27
CA ALA A 29 -11.08 43.02 6.95
C ALA A 29 -9.67 42.38 7.05
N ALA A 30 -8.83 42.83 7.99
CA ALA A 30 -7.53 42.23 8.28
C ALA A 30 -7.66 40.82 8.92
N LEU A 31 -8.67 40.58 9.75
CA LEU A 31 -8.99 39.25 10.28
C LEU A 31 -9.54 38.29 9.21
N LEU A 32 -10.30 38.79 8.23
CA LEU A 32 -10.75 38.00 7.07
C LEU A 32 -9.64 37.76 6.03
N LEU A 33 -8.65 38.66 5.93
CA LEU A 33 -7.43 38.46 5.12
C LEU A 33 -6.38 37.57 5.81
N LEU A 34 -6.38 37.48 7.15
CA LEU A 34 -5.54 36.55 7.92
C LEU A 34 -6.14 35.14 8.04
N ALA A 35 -7.41 34.95 7.70
CA ALA A 35 -8.03 33.61 7.60
C ALA A 35 -7.68 32.86 6.29
N GLN A 36 -6.89 33.47 5.39
CA GLN A 36 -6.53 32.90 4.08
C GLN A 36 -5.14 32.24 4.04
N VAL A 37 -4.54 31.89 5.18
CA VAL A 37 -3.33 31.06 5.18
C VAL A 37 -3.42 29.98 6.25
N THR A 38 -4.05 28.88 5.88
CA THR A 38 -3.55 27.50 6.11
C THR A 38 -4.52 26.58 5.37
N VAL A 39 -4.55 26.69 4.04
CA VAL A 39 -4.72 25.45 3.27
C VAL A 39 -3.54 24.62 3.72
N GLY A 40 -3.79 23.66 4.62
CA GLY A 40 -2.75 22.82 5.19
C GLY A 40 -1.94 22.29 4.02
N GLN A 41 -0.66 22.63 3.98
CA GLN A 41 0.29 21.84 3.20
C GLN A 41 0.18 20.44 3.80
N GLN A 42 -0.64 19.60 3.19
CA GLN A 42 -0.73 18.19 3.51
C GLN A 42 0.69 17.69 3.25
N LYS A 43 1.45 17.52 4.34
CA LYS A 43 2.89 17.25 4.27
C LYS A 43 3.04 15.99 3.43
N GLN A 44 3.52 16.16 2.22
CA GLN A 44 3.59 15.11 1.21
C GLN A 44 4.32 13.93 1.84
N LEU A 45 3.72 12.72 1.78
CA LEU A 45 4.33 11.54 2.37
C LEU A 45 5.75 11.38 1.81
N PRO A 46 6.80 11.43 2.65
CA PRO A 46 8.16 11.29 2.15
C PRO A 46 8.31 9.90 1.54
N LEU A 47 8.69 9.84 0.26
CA LEU A 47 8.82 8.57 -0.43
C LEU A 47 10.05 7.80 0.04
N ALA A 48 9.86 6.56 0.42
CA ALA A 48 10.94 5.65 0.80
C ALA A 48 11.60 4.98 -0.43
N LYS A 49 12.79 4.42 -0.21
CA LYS A 49 13.40 3.45 -1.14
C LYS A 49 12.64 2.13 -1.02
N PRO A 50 12.33 1.42 -2.12
CA PRO A 50 11.63 0.15 -2.02
C PRO A 50 12.47 -0.91 -1.28
N LEU A 51 11.81 -1.66 -0.42
CA LEU A 51 12.28 -2.83 0.31
C LEU A 51 11.96 -4.07 -0.53
N GLU A 52 12.96 -4.57 -1.25
CA GLU A 52 12.79 -5.59 -2.30
C GLU A 52 12.15 -6.91 -1.85
N GLN A 53 12.25 -7.24 -0.56
CA GLN A 53 11.68 -8.45 0.03
C GLN A 53 10.58 -8.15 1.08
N GLY A 54 10.25 -6.88 1.35
CA GLY A 54 9.31 -6.54 2.42
C GLY A 54 7.84 -6.73 2.03
N HIS A 55 7.10 -7.52 2.81
CA HIS A 55 5.64 -7.67 2.71
C HIS A 55 4.94 -7.32 4.03
N SER A 56 4.05 -6.31 3.97
CA SER A 56 3.17 -5.91 5.08
C SER A 56 2.00 -6.90 5.12
N HIS A 57 2.12 -7.89 5.99
CA HIS A 57 1.05 -8.84 6.25
C HIS A 57 -0.04 -8.15 7.08
N ASN A 58 -1.30 -8.56 6.91
CA ASN A 58 -2.45 -7.94 7.58
C ASN A 58 -2.41 -6.40 7.60
N ASP A 59 -2.05 -5.79 6.45
CA ASP A 59 -1.76 -4.36 6.38
C ASP A 59 -2.97 -3.49 6.77
N TYR A 60 -4.17 -4.03 6.65
CA TYR A 60 -5.43 -3.39 7.02
C TYR A 60 -5.61 -3.21 8.55
N TRP A 61 -4.79 -3.86 9.39
CA TRP A 61 -4.77 -3.62 10.84
C TRP A 61 -3.94 -2.40 11.24
N ARG A 62 -3.17 -1.81 10.31
CA ARG A 62 -2.32 -0.66 10.64
C ARG A 62 -3.16 0.59 10.92
N PRO A 63 -2.66 1.53 11.74
CA PRO A 63 -3.33 2.82 11.96
C PRO A 63 -3.55 3.60 10.65
N ARG A 64 -2.59 3.55 9.72
CA ARG A 64 -2.74 4.08 8.36
C ARG A 64 -2.39 2.98 7.36
N PRO A 65 -3.36 2.12 7.00
CA PRO A 65 -3.20 1.07 6.00
C PRO A 65 -2.59 1.66 4.73
N LEU A 66 -1.77 0.86 4.04
CA LEU A 66 -0.89 1.23 2.93
C LEU A 66 0.21 2.24 3.31
N LEU A 67 -0.16 3.39 3.89
CA LEU A 67 0.72 4.54 4.05
C LEU A 67 1.87 4.26 5.04
N ASP A 68 1.61 3.52 6.12
CA ASP A 68 2.65 3.14 7.09
C ASP A 68 3.68 2.20 6.44
N ALA A 69 3.22 1.23 5.65
CA ALA A 69 4.08 0.31 4.91
C ALA A 69 4.90 1.04 3.83
N LEU A 70 4.27 1.94 3.06
CA LEU A 70 4.96 2.73 2.03
C LEU A 70 5.98 3.72 2.61
N ALA A 71 5.69 4.31 3.78
CA ALA A 71 6.63 5.20 4.47
C ALA A 71 7.92 4.48 4.89
N LEU A 72 7.84 3.16 5.13
CA LEU A 72 8.98 2.30 5.42
C LEU A 72 9.57 1.64 4.17
N GLY A 73 8.94 1.82 3.00
CA GLY A 73 9.41 1.32 1.71
C GLY A 73 8.93 -0.08 1.35
N PHE A 74 7.99 -0.68 2.08
CA PHE A 74 7.45 -2.00 1.73
C PHE A 74 6.90 -1.99 0.30
N LYS A 75 7.28 -3.02 -0.47
CA LYS A 75 6.85 -3.18 -1.87
C LYS A 75 5.59 -4.02 -2.01
N SER A 76 5.13 -4.62 -0.93
CA SER A 76 4.08 -5.61 -0.94
C SER A 76 3.19 -5.43 0.29
N VAL A 77 1.89 -5.41 0.10
CA VAL A 77 0.88 -5.24 1.17
C VAL A 77 -0.31 -6.16 0.91
N GLU A 78 -1.02 -6.56 1.96
CA GLU A 78 -2.17 -7.47 1.88
C GLU A 78 -3.44 -6.87 2.47
N ALA A 79 -4.54 -7.01 1.73
CA ALA A 79 -5.88 -6.64 2.15
C ALA A 79 -6.81 -7.87 2.13
N ASP A 80 -7.40 -8.20 3.27
CA ASP A 80 -8.45 -9.21 3.39
C ASP A 80 -9.78 -8.61 2.96
N VAL A 81 -10.38 -9.14 1.88
CA VAL A 81 -11.56 -8.55 1.25
C VAL A 81 -12.77 -9.48 1.33
N PHE A 82 -13.88 -8.90 1.80
CA PHE A 82 -15.20 -9.47 1.83
C PHE A 82 -16.13 -8.70 0.89
N LEU A 83 -16.90 -9.43 0.09
CA LEU A 83 -18.05 -8.88 -0.62
C LEU A 83 -19.28 -8.85 0.31
N VAL A 84 -19.80 -7.66 0.57
CA VAL A 84 -21.04 -7.43 1.34
C VAL A 84 -21.89 -6.40 0.60
N ASP A 85 -23.12 -6.76 0.24
CA ASP A 85 -24.07 -5.86 -0.48
C ASP A 85 -23.43 -5.14 -1.68
N ASN A 86 -22.74 -5.90 -2.54
CA ASN A 86 -21.98 -5.40 -3.71
C ASN A 86 -20.84 -4.43 -3.38
N THR A 87 -20.42 -4.35 -2.12
CA THR A 87 -19.30 -3.51 -1.67
C THR A 87 -18.13 -4.40 -1.24
N LEU A 88 -16.93 -4.05 -1.67
CA LEU A 88 -15.69 -4.73 -1.31
C LEU A 88 -15.15 -4.11 -0.02
N LEU A 89 -15.51 -4.70 1.11
CA LEU A 89 -15.10 -4.28 2.44
C LEU A 89 -13.81 -5.00 2.85
N VAL A 90 -12.97 -4.31 3.63
CA VAL A 90 -11.70 -4.83 4.11
C VAL A 90 -11.78 -5.09 5.62
N GLY A 91 -11.30 -6.25 6.05
CA GLY A 91 -11.23 -6.62 7.47
C GLY A 91 -10.82 -8.07 7.65
N HIS A 92 -10.47 -8.47 8.88
CA HIS A 92 -10.06 -9.85 9.17
C HIS A 92 -11.24 -10.81 9.19
N SER A 93 -12.35 -10.37 9.79
CA SER A 93 -13.57 -11.16 9.94
C SER A 93 -14.81 -10.33 9.61
N LYS A 94 -15.93 -11.00 9.31
CA LYS A 94 -17.19 -10.34 8.96
C LYS A 94 -17.70 -9.37 10.03
N ASN A 95 -17.39 -9.64 11.31
CA ASN A 95 -17.87 -8.85 12.45
C ASN A 95 -17.08 -7.54 12.62
N GLU A 96 -15.92 -7.41 11.98
CA GLU A 96 -15.06 -6.23 12.05
C GLU A 96 -15.28 -5.26 10.88
N LEU A 97 -16.10 -5.66 9.90
CA LEU A 97 -16.32 -4.88 8.69
C LEU A 97 -17.05 -3.58 9.02
N GLN A 98 -16.57 -2.49 8.43
CA GLN A 98 -17.15 -1.16 8.58
C GLN A 98 -17.48 -0.62 7.18
N PRO A 99 -18.65 0.01 6.97
CA PRO A 99 -19.07 0.48 5.64
C PRO A 99 -18.09 1.45 4.95
N ASP A 100 -17.31 2.20 5.73
CA ASP A 100 -16.31 3.16 5.26
C ASP A 100 -14.93 2.53 4.97
N LYS A 101 -14.68 1.31 5.45
CA LYS A 101 -13.45 0.53 5.23
C LYS A 101 -13.57 -0.35 3.99
N THR A 102 -13.59 0.30 2.84
CA THR A 102 -13.64 -0.34 1.52
C THR A 102 -12.23 -0.52 0.94
N LEU A 103 -12.07 -1.43 -0.01
CA LEU A 103 -10.82 -1.56 -0.79
C LEU A 103 -10.43 -0.24 -1.47
N GLU A 104 -11.42 0.54 -1.94
CA GLU A 104 -11.16 1.84 -2.57
C GLU A 104 -10.64 2.86 -1.55
N THR A 105 -11.28 3.00 -0.39
CA THR A 105 -10.92 3.99 0.63
C THR A 105 -9.61 3.67 1.33
N MET A 106 -9.31 2.39 1.56
CA MET A 106 -8.11 1.98 2.29
C MET A 106 -6.87 1.84 1.39
N TYR A 107 -7.04 1.50 0.10
CA TYR A 107 -5.91 1.19 -0.78
C TYR A 107 -5.91 1.99 -2.09
N LEU A 108 -6.95 1.86 -2.92
CA LEU A 108 -6.88 2.37 -4.30
C LEU A 108 -6.88 3.90 -4.38
N LYS A 109 -7.72 4.59 -3.60
CA LYS A 109 -7.74 6.06 -3.53
C LYS A 109 -6.44 6.61 -2.93
N PRO A 110 -5.93 6.11 -1.78
CA PRO A 110 -4.64 6.54 -1.27
C PRO A 110 -3.47 6.34 -2.25
N ILE A 111 -3.43 5.22 -2.99
CA ILE A 111 -2.40 5.03 -4.04
C ILE A 111 -2.57 6.08 -5.14
N GLN A 112 -3.80 6.31 -5.60
CA GLN A 112 -4.09 7.30 -6.64
C GLN A 112 -3.63 8.69 -6.21
N GLU A 113 -3.98 9.13 -5.00
CA GLU A 113 -3.59 10.42 -4.43
C GLU A 113 -2.06 10.54 -4.34
N LEU A 114 -1.38 9.48 -3.88
CA LEU A 114 0.07 9.44 -3.79
C LEU A 114 0.72 9.60 -5.18
N VAL A 115 0.24 8.87 -6.19
CA VAL A 115 0.74 8.94 -7.56
C VAL A 115 0.40 10.27 -8.22
N GLN A 116 -0.76 10.86 -7.96
CA GLN A 116 -1.12 12.17 -8.48
C GLN A 116 -0.19 13.26 -7.94
N ALA A 117 0.09 13.22 -6.63
CA ALA A 117 0.96 14.16 -5.94
C ALA A 117 2.45 14.01 -6.31
N ASN A 118 2.94 12.77 -6.46
CA ASN A 118 4.38 12.51 -6.60
C ASN A 118 4.83 12.00 -7.97
N LYS A 119 3.88 11.59 -8.83
CA LYS A 119 4.09 10.83 -10.09
C LYS A 119 4.71 9.43 -9.90
N LYS A 120 4.96 9.01 -8.67
CA LYS A 120 5.58 7.73 -8.30
C LYS A 120 5.20 7.31 -6.88
N ILE A 121 5.31 6.02 -6.59
CA ILE A 121 5.03 5.45 -5.26
C ILE A 121 6.30 5.45 -4.37
N TYR A 122 7.47 5.31 -4.99
CA TYR A 122 8.75 5.19 -4.29
C TYR A 122 9.76 6.23 -4.79
N ARG A 123 10.81 6.46 -4.01
CA ARG A 123 11.91 7.36 -4.37
C ARG A 123 12.73 6.87 -5.57
N GLN A 124 12.79 5.55 -5.75
CA GLN A 124 13.44 4.84 -6.87
C GLN A 124 12.39 4.03 -7.65
N PRO A 125 12.66 3.60 -8.90
CA PRO A 125 11.74 2.75 -9.64
C PRO A 125 11.35 1.51 -8.82
N GLY A 126 10.06 1.21 -8.78
CA GLY A 126 9.51 0.10 -8.00
C GLY A 126 8.05 -0.14 -8.34
N VAL A 127 7.61 -1.39 -8.17
CA VAL A 127 6.22 -1.81 -8.36
C VAL A 127 5.69 -2.28 -7.01
N LEU A 128 4.56 -1.72 -6.59
CA LEU A 128 3.81 -2.16 -5.42
C LEU A 128 3.00 -3.42 -5.75
N TYR A 129 3.09 -4.44 -4.92
CA TYR A 129 2.27 -5.64 -4.98
C TYR A 129 1.13 -5.46 -4.00
N LEU A 130 -0.09 -5.32 -4.50
CA LEU A 130 -1.30 -5.26 -3.67
C LEU A 130 -1.96 -6.63 -3.71
N TYR A 131 -1.82 -7.38 -2.62
CA TYR A 131 -2.52 -8.65 -2.44
C TYR A 131 -3.96 -8.35 -2.02
N ILE A 132 -4.90 -8.95 -2.73
CA ILE A 132 -6.32 -8.93 -2.39
C ILE A 132 -6.69 -10.38 -2.07
N ASP A 133 -6.83 -10.69 -0.78
CA ASP A 133 -7.23 -12.00 -0.29
C ASP A 133 -8.76 -12.09 -0.27
N PHE A 134 -9.32 -12.96 -1.10
CA PHE A 134 -10.77 -13.17 -1.17
C PHE A 134 -11.23 -14.04 -0.01
N LYS A 135 -11.91 -13.42 0.96
CA LYS A 135 -12.51 -14.10 2.13
C LYS A 135 -13.99 -14.50 1.94
N SER A 136 -14.59 -14.10 0.82
CA SER A 136 -15.97 -14.45 0.41
C SER A 136 -16.00 -15.33 -0.84
N GLU A 137 -17.20 -15.59 -1.39
CA GLU A 137 -17.38 -16.35 -2.64
C GLU A 137 -16.63 -15.68 -3.80
N GLY A 138 -15.81 -16.44 -4.51
CA GLY A 138 -14.82 -15.91 -5.43
C GLY A 138 -15.39 -15.25 -6.68
N LYS A 139 -16.40 -15.87 -7.31
CA LYS A 139 -16.96 -15.41 -8.58
C LYS A 139 -17.61 -14.04 -8.43
N ALA A 140 -18.53 -13.90 -7.48
CA ALA A 140 -19.21 -12.65 -7.19
C ALA A 140 -18.22 -11.57 -6.73
N THR A 141 -17.21 -11.93 -5.92
CA THR A 141 -16.17 -10.98 -5.48
C THR A 141 -15.37 -10.47 -6.68
N TYR A 142 -14.99 -11.33 -7.63
CA TYR A 142 -14.29 -10.93 -8.84
C TYR A 142 -15.16 -10.05 -9.77
N ASP A 143 -16.43 -10.42 -9.94
CA ASP A 143 -17.38 -9.66 -10.75
C ASP A 143 -17.55 -8.22 -10.24
N GLN A 144 -17.50 -8.02 -8.92
CA GLN A 144 -17.51 -6.69 -8.32
C GLN A 144 -16.13 -5.99 -8.34
N LEU A 145 -15.03 -6.74 -8.25
CA LEU A 145 -13.68 -6.18 -8.26
C LEU A 145 -13.28 -5.62 -9.63
N SER A 146 -13.62 -6.31 -10.71
CA SER A 146 -13.26 -5.89 -12.08
C SER A 146 -13.67 -4.45 -12.43
N PRO A 147 -14.95 -4.02 -12.24
CA PRO A 147 -15.34 -2.64 -12.50
C PRO A 147 -14.67 -1.63 -11.54
N VAL A 148 -14.41 -2.01 -10.29
CA VAL A 148 -13.65 -1.16 -9.35
C VAL A 148 -12.25 -0.91 -9.88
N LEU A 149 -11.48 -1.96 -10.21
CA LEU A 149 -10.12 -1.82 -10.74
C LEU A 149 -10.08 -1.09 -12.08
N THR A 150 -11.12 -1.23 -12.90
CA THR A 150 -11.22 -0.50 -14.18
C THR A 150 -11.14 1.02 -14.00
N LYS A 151 -11.73 1.57 -12.92
CA LYS A 151 -11.61 3.01 -12.57
C LYS A 151 -10.15 3.43 -12.35
N TYR A 152 -9.33 2.52 -11.82
CA TYR A 152 -7.93 2.74 -11.44
C TYR A 152 -6.94 2.18 -12.46
N ARG A 153 -7.38 1.76 -13.65
CA ARG A 153 -6.54 1.07 -14.67
C ARG A 153 -5.21 1.75 -14.99
N HIS A 154 -5.15 3.08 -14.87
CA HIS A 154 -3.95 3.88 -15.13
C HIS A 154 -2.83 3.66 -14.09
N LEU A 155 -3.16 3.16 -12.90
CA LEU A 155 -2.21 2.81 -11.85
C LEU A 155 -1.68 1.37 -12.02
N LEU A 156 -2.41 0.52 -12.74
CA LEU A 156 -2.23 -0.93 -12.68
C LEU A 156 -1.33 -1.46 -13.79
N VAL A 157 -0.46 -2.39 -13.43
CA VAL A 157 0.23 -3.26 -14.39
C VAL A 157 -0.80 -4.26 -14.92
N SER A 158 -0.98 -4.31 -16.24
CA SER A 158 -1.85 -5.31 -16.86
C SER A 158 -1.02 -6.54 -17.30
N PRO A 159 -1.53 -7.77 -17.12
CA PRO A 159 -0.89 -8.97 -17.67
C PRO A 159 -0.96 -9.07 -19.20
N GLN A 160 -2.00 -8.49 -19.82
CA GLN A 160 -2.30 -8.59 -21.24
C GLN A 160 -1.94 -7.34 -22.02
N GLN A 161 -2.02 -6.17 -21.38
CA GLN A 161 -1.77 -4.88 -22.02
C GLN A 161 -0.42 -4.34 -21.57
N GLN A 162 0.29 -3.62 -22.46
CA GLN A 162 1.56 -2.96 -22.13
C GLN A 162 1.37 -1.69 -21.27
N HIS A 163 0.39 -1.69 -20.36
CA HIS A 163 0.22 -0.58 -19.43
C HIS A 163 1.35 -0.60 -18.38
N LYS A 164 2.07 0.52 -18.31
CA LYS A 164 3.22 0.74 -17.40
C LYS A 164 2.77 1.23 -16.01
N GLY A 165 1.70 0.65 -15.46
CA GLY A 165 1.29 0.97 -14.10
C GLY A 165 2.39 0.65 -13.08
N THR A 166 2.24 1.16 -11.86
CA THR A 166 3.19 0.95 -10.75
C THR A 166 2.62 0.05 -9.67
N VAL A 167 1.40 -0.45 -9.85
CA VAL A 167 0.72 -1.37 -8.93
C VAL A 167 0.42 -2.68 -9.64
N LYS A 168 0.86 -3.79 -9.07
CA LYS A 168 0.51 -5.13 -9.49
C LYS A 168 -0.50 -5.69 -8.49
N VAL A 169 -1.74 -5.90 -8.92
CA VAL A 169 -2.77 -6.52 -8.07
C VAL A 169 -2.63 -8.03 -8.15
N ILE A 170 -2.51 -8.69 -7.00
CA ILE A 170 -2.36 -10.14 -6.86
C ILE A 170 -3.59 -10.69 -6.15
N LEU A 171 -4.35 -11.58 -6.79
CA LEU A 171 -5.47 -12.25 -6.13
C LEU A 171 -4.96 -13.48 -5.38
N THR A 172 -5.35 -13.61 -4.11
CA THR A 172 -5.11 -14.78 -3.26
C THR A 172 -6.40 -15.19 -2.54
N GLY A 173 -6.36 -16.27 -1.76
CA GLY A 173 -7.55 -16.85 -1.12
C GLY A 173 -8.49 -17.51 -2.11
N ASN A 174 -9.80 -17.25 -2.00
CA ASN A 174 -10.85 -17.92 -2.76
C ASN A 174 -11.07 -17.37 -4.19
N TYR A 175 -10.04 -16.87 -4.86
CA TYR A 175 -10.22 -16.29 -6.20
C TYR A 175 -10.64 -17.34 -7.26
N PRO A 176 -11.49 -16.98 -8.23
CA PRO A 176 -12.02 -17.92 -9.23
C PRO A 176 -11.06 -18.02 -10.44
N ALA A 177 -9.97 -18.78 -10.31
CA ALA A 177 -8.87 -18.83 -11.29
C ALA A 177 -9.30 -18.92 -12.76
N GLU A 178 -10.22 -19.85 -13.08
CA GLU A 178 -10.70 -20.06 -14.45
C GLU A 178 -11.41 -18.81 -15.02
N GLN A 179 -12.26 -18.17 -14.23
CA GLN A 179 -12.97 -16.95 -14.62
C GLN A 179 -12.00 -15.79 -14.83
N VAL A 180 -11.04 -15.63 -13.91
CA VAL A 180 -10.03 -14.57 -14.03
C VAL A 180 -9.18 -14.78 -15.28
N LEU A 181 -8.71 -16.00 -15.56
CA LEU A 181 -7.86 -16.28 -16.72
C LEU A 181 -8.62 -16.26 -18.06
N ALA A 182 -9.93 -16.50 -18.04
CA ALA A 182 -10.79 -16.32 -19.19
C ALA A 182 -10.98 -14.84 -19.56
N ASP A 183 -10.98 -13.94 -18.57
CA ASP A 183 -11.10 -12.50 -18.77
C ASP A 183 -9.86 -11.91 -19.47
N LYS A 184 -10.06 -11.48 -20.73
CA LYS A 184 -9.00 -10.88 -21.56
C LYS A 184 -8.67 -9.44 -21.19
N GLN A 185 -9.51 -8.79 -20.39
CA GLN A 185 -9.32 -7.43 -19.89
C GLN A 185 -8.87 -7.40 -18.43
N ARG A 186 -8.53 -8.55 -17.83
CA ARG A 186 -8.13 -8.61 -16.42
C ARG A 186 -7.00 -7.62 -16.10
N LEU A 187 -7.12 -6.98 -14.94
CA LEU A 187 -6.14 -6.03 -14.39
C LEU A 187 -5.39 -6.64 -13.19
N VAL A 188 -5.50 -7.95 -13.03
CA VAL A 188 -5.01 -8.70 -11.87
C VAL A 188 -4.14 -9.86 -12.30
N PHE A 189 -3.25 -10.27 -11.41
CA PHE A 189 -2.48 -11.50 -11.47
C PHE A 189 -2.94 -12.47 -10.38
N LEU A 190 -2.47 -13.71 -10.42
CA LEU A 190 -2.87 -14.75 -9.48
C LEU A 190 -1.71 -15.14 -8.57
N ASP A 191 -2.02 -15.46 -7.31
CA ASP A 191 -1.10 -16.09 -6.38
C ASP A 191 -1.15 -17.61 -6.55
N GLY A 192 -0.08 -18.20 -7.09
CA GLY A 192 0.02 -19.65 -7.29
C GLY A 192 0.37 -20.39 -5.99
N LYS A 193 0.50 -21.72 -6.06
CA LYS A 193 0.95 -22.52 -4.93
C LYS A 193 2.42 -22.87 -5.08
N VAL A 194 3.20 -22.75 -4.00
CA VAL A 194 4.66 -22.99 -4.05
C VAL A 194 5.01 -24.41 -4.52
N GLU A 195 4.20 -25.41 -4.18
CA GLU A 195 4.37 -26.80 -4.65
C GLU A 195 4.20 -26.98 -6.16
N GLN A 196 3.65 -25.98 -6.86
CA GLN A 196 3.49 -25.98 -8.32
C GLN A 196 4.67 -25.34 -9.06
N LEU A 197 5.65 -24.75 -8.36
CA LEU A 197 6.85 -24.17 -9.00
C LEU A 197 7.55 -25.12 -9.99
N PRO A 198 7.76 -26.42 -9.67
CA PRO A 198 8.40 -27.34 -10.61
C PRO A 198 7.61 -27.56 -11.92
N GLN A 199 6.30 -27.27 -11.91
CA GLN A 199 5.41 -27.44 -13.06
C GLN A 199 5.49 -26.28 -14.06
N LYS A 200 6.38 -25.29 -13.83
CA LYS A 200 6.60 -24.11 -14.68
C LYS A 200 5.31 -23.30 -14.93
N LEU A 201 4.63 -22.92 -13.85
CA LEU A 201 3.52 -21.97 -13.93
C LEU A 201 3.93 -20.73 -14.75
N LYS A 202 3.02 -20.25 -15.61
CA LYS A 202 3.30 -19.08 -16.43
C LYS A 202 3.42 -17.86 -15.53
N SER A 203 4.61 -17.29 -15.39
CA SER A 203 4.85 -16.13 -14.52
C SER A 203 4.06 -14.86 -14.89
N LYS A 204 3.57 -14.78 -16.14
CA LYS A 204 2.63 -13.73 -16.60
C LYS A 204 1.21 -13.89 -16.02
N GLU A 205 0.85 -15.08 -15.56
CA GLU A 205 -0.40 -15.37 -14.87
C GLU A 205 -0.16 -15.39 -13.36
N TYR A 206 0.91 -16.07 -12.94
CA TYR A 206 1.29 -16.33 -11.55
C TYR A 206 2.66 -15.71 -11.21
N PRO A 207 2.77 -14.38 -11.05
CA PRO A 207 4.05 -13.73 -10.75
C PRO A 207 4.53 -13.99 -9.32
N VAL A 208 3.66 -14.53 -8.46
CA VAL A 208 3.98 -14.95 -7.11
C VAL A 208 3.40 -16.34 -6.86
N VAL A 209 4.06 -17.11 -6.01
CA VAL A 209 3.52 -18.32 -5.42
C VAL A 209 3.60 -18.24 -3.90
N SER A 210 2.55 -18.66 -3.22
CA SER A 210 2.50 -18.71 -1.76
C SER A 210 2.49 -20.13 -1.22
N GLY A 211 2.97 -20.31 0.01
CA GLY A 211 2.90 -21.58 0.74
C GLY A 211 2.65 -21.40 2.23
N ASN A 212 1.95 -22.35 2.85
CA ASN A 212 1.88 -22.47 4.31
C ASN A 212 3.23 -23.01 4.81
N TRP A 213 3.98 -22.22 5.58
CA TRP A 213 5.28 -22.64 6.10
C TRP A 213 5.19 -23.97 6.87
N ALA A 214 4.24 -24.09 7.78
CA ALA A 214 4.08 -25.28 8.64
C ALA A 214 3.73 -26.58 7.87
N LYS A 215 3.27 -26.47 6.62
CA LYS A 215 3.03 -27.61 5.73
C LYS A 215 4.35 -28.20 5.21
N PHE A 216 5.35 -27.37 4.98
CA PHE A 216 6.57 -27.72 4.24
C PHE A 216 7.83 -27.75 5.10
N PHE A 217 7.83 -27.03 6.21
CA PHE A 217 8.97 -26.82 7.07
C PHE A 217 8.59 -27.13 8.52
N LYS A 218 9.41 -27.92 9.20
CA LYS A 218 9.31 -28.16 10.64
C LYS A 218 10.24 -27.24 11.41
N TRP A 219 11.24 -26.66 10.75
CA TRP A 219 12.13 -25.69 11.37
C TRP A 219 11.38 -24.52 11.98
N GLN A 220 11.67 -24.24 13.24
CA GLN A 220 11.02 -23.22 14.04
C GLN A 220 11.82 -21.92 14.13
N GLY A 221 12.92 -21.76 13.37
CA GLY A 221 13.80 -20.61 13.56
C GLY A 221 14.79 -20.77 14.73
N GLU A 222 15.12 -22.01 15.08
CA GLU A 222 16.08 -22.34 16.15
C GLU A 222 17.23 -23.15 15.57
N GLY A 223 18.46 -22.73 15.87
CA GLY A 223 19.67 -23.36 15.33
C GLY A 223 19.71 -23.35 13.79
N ALA A 224 20.49 -24.27 13.22
CA ALA A 224 20.56 -24.44 11.78
C ALA A 224 19.27 -25.07 11.22
N MET A 225 18.78 -24.56 10.09
CA MET A 225 17.69 -25.20 9.36
C MET A 225 18.10 -26.63 8.97
N PRO A 226 17.21 -27.64 9.14
CA PRO A 226 17.49 -29.01 8.74
C PRO A 226 17.94 -29.09 7.27
N PRO A 227 19.00 -29.87 6.93
CA PRO A 227 19.57 -29.85 5.58
C PRO A 227 18.59 -30.17 4.45
N ALA A 228 17.58 -31.01 4.70
CA ALA A 228 16.55 -31.33 3.70
C ALA A 228 15.62 -30.13 3.43
N GLU A 229 15.22 -29.43 4.50
CA GLU A 229 14.40 -28.21 4.41
C GLU A 229 15.15 -27.07 3.72
N ALA A 230 16.43 -26.88 4.07
CA ALA A 230 17.29 -25.87 3.43
C ALA A 230 17.47 -26.13 1.92
N ARG A 231 17.65 -27.40 1.52
CA ARG A 231 17.71 -27.78 0.09
C ARG A 231 16.39 -27.49 -0.63
N GLN A 232 15.25 -27.77 -0.01
CA GLN A 232 13.94 -27.50 -0.60
C GLN A 232 13.71 -26.00 -0.79
N LEU A 233 13.98 -25.19 0.24
CA LEU A 233 13.86 -23.73 0.15
C LEU A 233 14.79 -23.14 -0.92
N THR A 234 16.04 -23.60 -0.95
CA THR A 234 17.02 -23.19 -1.97
C THR A 234 16.53 -23.53 -3.38
N GLU A 235 16.01 -24.74 -3.59
CA GLU A 235 15.54 -25.17 -4.91
C GLU A 235 14.32 -24.37 -5.37
N TRP A 236 13.35 -24.15 -4.50
CA TRP A 236 12.19 -23.32 -4.83
C TRP A 236 12.58 -21.88 -5.13
N ALA A 237 13.43 -21.28 -4.30
CA ALA A 237 13.94 -19.93 -4.52
C ALA A 237 14.66 -19.80 -5.87
N ARG A 238 15.49 -20.80 -6.22
CA ARG A 238 16.19 -20.87 -7.49
C ARG A 238 15.23 -20.94 -8.68
N ILE A 239 14.22 -21.82 -8.62
CA ILE A 239 13.20 -21.94 -9.67
C ILE A 239 12.40 -20.63 -9.82
N ALA A 240 11.94 -20.06 -8.70
CA ALA A 240 11.19 -18.81 -8.72
C ALA A 240 12.01 -17.66 -9.33
N GLN A 241 13.28 -17.53 -8.94
CA GLN A 241 14.18 -16.53 -9.50
C GLN A 241 14.37 -16.71 -11.01
N GLN A 242 14.58 -17.95 -11.48
CA GLN A 242 14.70 -18.25 -12.91
C GLN A 242 13.44 -17.92 -13.70
N ASN A 243 12.27 -18.10 -13.09
CA ASN A 243 10.98 -17.79 -13.72
C ASN A 243 10.59 -16.30 -13.61
N GLY A 244 11.37 -15.49 -12.88
CA GLY A 244 11.02 -14.10 -12.55
C GLY A 244 9.81 -13.99 -11.61
N GLN A 245 9.55 -15.03 -10.82
CA GLN A 245 8.49 -15.08 -9.81
C GLN A 245 9.02 -14.67 -8.44
N GLN A 246 8.11 -14.37 -7.52
CA GLN A 246 8.40 -14.27 -6.09
C GLN A 246 7.78 -15.45 -5.33
N ILE A 247 8.30 -15.74 -4.14
CA ILE A 247 7.74 -16.69 -3.18
C ILE A 247 7.29 -15.92 -1.95
N ARG A 248 6.16 -16.30 -1.37
CA ARG A 248 5.73 -15.84 -0.04
C ARG A 248 5.38 -17.03 0.83
N PHE A 249 5.73 -16.98 2.11
CA PHE A 249 5.25 -17.95 3.09
C PHE A 249 4.37 -17.27 4.15
N TRP A 250 3.30 -17.95 4.55
CA TRP A 250 2.44 -17.55 5.66
C TRP A 250 2.47 -18.62 6.76
N ASN A 251 1.98 -18.29 7.96
CA ASN A 251 2.01 -19.17 9.14
C ASN A 251 3.44 -19.63 9.48
N MET A 252 4.37 -18.67 9.46
CA MET A 252 5.74 -18.86 9.93
C MET A 252 5.76 -18.90 11.48
N PRO A 253 6.84 -19.42 12.10
CA PRO A 253 7.03 -19.30 13.55
C PRO A 253 7.27 -17.86 13.99
N GLU A 254 6.51 -17.37 14.98
CA GLU A 254 6.54 -15.98 15.43
C GLU A 254 6.50 -15.86 16.97
N LYS A 255 7.09 -16.82 17.71
CA LYS A 255 6.99 -16.88 19.19
C LYS A 255 7.77 -15.78 19.91
N SER A 256 8.88 -15.32 19.34
CA SER A 256 9.69 -14.23 19.89
C SER A 256 10.40 -13.45 18.78
N GLN A 257 10.87 -12.24 19.10
CA GLN A 257 11.61 -11.41 18.15
C GLN A 257 12.92 -12.08 17.69
N GLU A 258 13.61 -12.79 18.58
CA GLU A 258 14.83 -13.53 18.25
C GLU A 258 14.54 -14.64 17.24
N GLN A 259 13.47 -15.41 17.45
CA GLN A 259 13.05 -16.46 16.52
C GLN A 259 12.71 -15.88 15.13
N ILE A 260 11.94 -14.80 15.11
CA ILE A 260 11.57 -14.08 13.89
C ILE A 260 12.84 -13.62 13.14
N ASN A 261 13.80 -13.04 13.85
CA ASN A 261 15.05 -12.55 13.26
C ASN A 261 15.88 -13.70 12.66
N VAL A 262 15.95 -14.86 13.31
CA VAL A 262 16.65 -16.03 12.76
C VAL A 262 16.00 -16.52 11.46
N ILE A 263 14.67 -16.58 11.41
CA ILE A 263 13.94 -16.95 10.20
C ILE A 263 14.19 -15.93 9.08
N TRP A 264 14.09 -14.63 9.39
CA TRP A 264 14.37 -13.59 8.41
C TRP A 264 15.80 -13.67 7.88
N GLN A 265 16.80 -13.87 8.73
CA GLN A 265 18.18 -14.03 8.28
C GLN A 265 18.37 -15.20 7.30
N GLU A 266 17.62 -16.29 7.47
CA GLU A 266 17.60 -17.38 6.49
C GLU A 266 16.92 -16.95 5.18
N LEU A 267 15.71 -16.40 5.25
CA LEU A 267 14.92 -16.02 4.07
C LEU A 267 15.58 -14.89 3.24
N LEU A 268 16.31 -13.99 3.89
CA LEU A 268 17.03 -12.89 3.27
C LEU A 268 18.16 -13.35 2.35
N LYS A 269 18.61 -14.61 2.45
CA LYS A 269 19.59 -15.21 1.52
C LYS A 269 19.00 -15.40 0.11
N TYR A 270 17.68 -15.35 -0.03
CA TYR A 270 16.96 -15.68 -1.26
C TYR A 270 16.21 -14.45 -1.81
N PRO A 271 16.75 -13.73 -2.81
CA PRO A 271 16.15 -12.49 -3.32
C PRO A 271 14.73 -12.63 -3.90
N ALA A 272 14.31 -13.85 -4.26
CA ALA A 272 12.96 -14.13 -4.74
C ALA A 272 11.92 -14.31 -3.63
N VAL A 273 12.32 -14.31 -2.35
CA VAL A 273 11.40 -14.53 -1.21
C VAL A 273 10.95 -13.19 -0.65
N LEU A 274 9.63 -12.95 -0.69
CA LEU A 274 8.95 -11.90 0.06
C LEU A 274 8.74 -12.37 1.50
N ILE A 275 9.23 -11.59 2.45
CA ILE A 275 9.15 -11.84 3.89
C ILE A 275 7.93 -11.08 4.42
N GLY A 276 6.90 -11.82 4.82
CA GLY A 276 5.72 -11.28 5.48
C GLY A 276 5.97 -10.97 6.95
N THR A 277 5.42 -9.87 7.44
CA THR A 277 5.46 -9.54 8.86
C THR A 277 4.29 -8.67 9.29
N ASP A 278 3.89 -8.83 10.56
CA ASP A 278 3.04 -7.88 11.27
C ASP A 278 3.83 -6.75 11.98
N HIS A 279 5.16 -6.81 11.96
CA HIS A 279 6.09 -5.90 12.65
C HIS A 279 6.95 -5.10 11.66
N LEU A 280 6.35 -4.09 11.01
CA LEU A 280 6.99 -3.36 9.91
C LEU A 280 8.34 -2.73 10.27
N ASP A 281 8.43 -2.10 11.44
CA ASP A 281 9.67 -1.44 11.91
C ASP A 281 10.81 -2.43 12.12
N TRP A 282 10.50 -3.65 12.58
CA TRP A 282 11.51 -4.68 12.82
C TRP A 282 12.10 -5.18 11.50
N LEU A 283 11.23 -5.53 10.54
CA LEU A 283 11.70 -6.03 9.25
C LEU A 283 12.39 -4.93 8.43
N SER A 284 11.91 -3.69 8.50
CA SER A 284 12.56 -2.56 7.83
C SER A 284 13.99 -2.36 8.33
N LYS A 285 14.22 -2.45 9.64
CA LYS A 285 15.57 -2.41 10.24
C LYS A 285 16.43 -3.59 9.78
N ALA A 286 15.93 -4.81 9.85
CA ALA A 286 16.67 -6.00 9.41
C ALA A 286 17.11 -5.92 7.93
N LEU A 287 16.21 -5.47 7.04
CA LEU A 287 16.49 -5.27 5.61
C LEU A 287 17.47 -4.12 5.34
N ALA A 288 17.54 -3.12 6.22
CA ALA A 288 18.51 -2.04 6.11
C ALA A 288 19.91 -2.49 6.55
N GLU A 289 20.00 -3.36 7.55
CA GLU A 289 21.27 -3.89 8.07
C GLU A 289 21.95 -4.88 7.12
N GLN A 290 21.19 -5.70 6.40
CA GLN A 290 21.71 -6.63 5.38
C GLN A 290 22.50 -5.92 4.25
N LYS A 291 22.23 -4.63 4.02
CA LYS A 291 22.88 -3.85 2.95
C LYS A 291 24.19 -3.20 3.39
N LYS A 292 24.62 -3.39 4.63
CA LYS A 292 25.95 -2.96 5.09
C LYS A 292 26.97 -4.02 4.65
N PRO A 293 28.02 -3.62 3.91
CA PRO A 293 29.02 -4.53 3.37
C PRO A 293 29.80 -5.26 4.45
#